data_AF-A0ABD3XX98-F1
#
_entry.id   AF-A0ABD3XX98-F1
#
_cell.length_a   1.000
_cell.length_b   1.000
_cell.length_c   1.000
_cell.angle_alpha   90.00
_cell.angle_beta   90.00
_cell.angle_gamma   90.00
#
_symmetry.space_group_name_H-M   'P 1'
#
loop_
_entity.id
_entity.type
_entity.pdbx_description
1 polymer ?
#
loop_
_entity_poly.entity_id
_entity_poly.type
_entity_poly.pdbx_seq_one_letter_code
_entity_poly.pdbx_strand_id
1 'polypeptide(L)'
;MPGLSDSSNPGPRSPLQDDVQVKRNYCQEHGQRYLKEIRSYLRDKPTTVHLVDEDFAIDNSVPDSKLEELKKKIVEVASQQSYWGEQIPTRWFLLEQQLMRLRDAGVKVISHSTVENLNKEGTARIEESEELDLFLRYLHETGSIIYFSIEVLRDYVVLDPKWLIDALKSLINAHTNLPNNPADKATDARAAQNDITQKWSDFREKGILTLELVDAIWTKEKHLEFHAHRNPILLLLEHLNIIAKPKSFSEMGEKEENYFLVPCMLRQESPMEVISPEQDHQIVSTSLLRCVFTGKYLPSPILHRLLAACVAHWPVAKKKETSENLIFCGCCVFDFDLFHRLTVYVKNHVVFARITRMVDDEVNTPDAKLCIRVRRFITQNLSKIISYLGQNLQYELCVSPPFKTWLADEGHDPDAPIKQEHMNHARLCVALVTVCGNALRDILRTNFPVPYQDIYQVILANKVKLTKGRGHLLNRDQSQLVFPDPLGQTTGTVDQFDLSLLYTLIRNISTVTAPITGWGTDPLDQPRDCCLGASVERIRLYRNQISGHSSDGKISQQDLEDYWNKFDAVLHDIEAVMGGKVYTQQFEKQKRQVISIYEAC
;
A
#
# COMPACT_ATOMS: atom_id res chain seq x y z
N MET A 1 48.19 1.20 81.13
CA MET A 1 48.39 2.58 81.62
C MET A 1 49.53 3.20 80.83
N PRO A 2 49.36 4.35 80.17
CA PRO A 2 48.26 4.89 79.34
C PRO A 2 48.76 5.02 77.87
N GLY A 3 48.06 5.52 76.83
CA GLY A 3 46.79 6.21 76.66
C GLY A 3 46.73 6.77 75.21
N LEU A 4 45.51 6.87 74.68
CA LEU A 4 45.12 7.17 73.30
C LEU A 4 45.37 8.61 72.82
N SER A 5 45.49 8.79 71.50
CA SER A 5 44.77 9.83 70.75
C SER A 5 44.62 9.45 69.27
N ASP A 6 43.36 9.42 68.81
CA ASP A 6 42.90 9.18 67.44
C ASP A 6 43.45 10.17 66.40
N SER A 7 43.70 9.68 65.18
CA SER A 7 43.31 10.38 63.97
C SER A 7 43.19 9.41 62.80
N SER A 8 41.96 9.05 62.46
CA SER A 8 41.55 8.53 61.17
C SER A 8 41.89 9.55 60.08
N ASN A 9 42.77 9.19 59.15
CA ASN A 9 42.93 9.94 57.91
C ASN A 9 43.11 8.95 56.74
N PRO A 10 42.12 8.80 55.85
CA PRO A 10 42.33 8.03 54.62
C PRO A 10 43.31 8.81 53.76
N GLY A 11 44.42 8.16 53.37
CA GLY A 11 45.45 8.77 52.53
C GLY A 11 44.90 9.35 51.22
N PRO A 12 45.62 10.30 50.58
CA PRO A 12 45.10 11.04 49.43
C PRO A 12 44.76 10.09 48.28
N ARG A 13 43.54 10.20 47.74
CA ARG A 13 43.11 9.51 46.52
C ARG A 13 43.99 9.94 45.34
N SER A 14 44.33 9.01 44.45
CA SER A 14 45.23 9.30 43.33
C SER A 14 44.53 10.14 42.25
N PRO A 15 45.25 11.03 41.53
CA PRO A 15 44.66 11.94 40.53
C PRO A 15 43.89 11.24 39.39
N LEU A 16 44.24 9.98 39.11
CA LEU A 16 43.57 9.15 38.10
C LEU A 16 42.17 8.66 38.54
N GLN A 17 41.92 8.54 39.85
CA GLN A 17 40.59 8.17 40.36
C GLN A 17 39.61 9.35 40.31
N ASP A 18 40.09 10.57 40.51
CA ASP A 18 39.27 11.77 40.46
C ASP A 18 38.80 12.09 39.02
N ASP A 19 39.67 11.90 38.01
CA ASP A 19 39.30 12.09 36.59
C ASP A 19 38.25 11.07 36.08
N VAL A 20 38.32 9.82 36.56
CA VAL A 20 37.33 8.78 36.23
C VAL A 20 35.99 9.06 36.92
N GLN A 21 36.03 9.53 38.17
CA GLN A 21 34.81 9.87 38.92
C GLN A 21 34.12 11.12 38.34
N VAL A 22 34.89 12.13 37.91
CA VAL A 22 34.35 13.33 37.24
C VAL A 22 33.71 12.97 35.89
N LYS A 23 34.36 12.13 35.08
CA LYS A 23 33.75 11.62 33.83
C LYS A 23 32.49 10.81 34.09
N ARG A 24 32.45 9.98 35.15
CA ARG A 24 31.24 9.24 35.54
C ARG A 24 30.09 10.16 35.94
N ASN A 25 30.37 11.15 36.79
CA ASN A 25 29.35 12.11 37.22
C ASN A 25 28.82 12.92 36.02
N TYR A 26 29.70 13.33 35.11
CA TYR A 26 29.32 14.00 33.86
C TYR A 26 28.44 13.12 32.96
N CYS A 27 28.80 11.84 32.77
CA CYS A 27 28.00 10.90 31.99
C CYS A 27 26.63 10.62 32.63
N GLN A 28 26.54 10.58 33.96
CA GLN A 28 25.27 10.39 34.67
C GLN A 28 24.34 11.61 34.54
N GLU A 29 24.83 12.83 34.73
CA GLU A 29 24.03 14.05 34.56
C GLU A 29 23.58 14.24 33.11
N HIS A 30 24.48 14.01 32.15
CA HIS A 30 24.15 14.08 30.73
C HIS A 30 23.16 12.98 30.31
N GLY A 31 23.31 11.76 30.85
CA GLY A 31 22.38 10.66 30.63
C GLY A 31 20.98 10.94 31.16
N GLN A 32 20.87 11.52 32.36
CA GLN A 32 19.57 11.93 32.93
C GLN A 32 18.91 13.04 32.13
N ARG A 33 19.69 14.03 31.68
CA ARG A 33 19.19 15.08 30.78
C ARG A 33 18.66 14.50 29.48
N TYR A 34 19.42 13.60 28.85
CA TYR A 34 19.04 12.94 27.61
C TYR A 34 17.76 12.12 27.74
N LEU A 35 17.61 11.35 28.83
CA LEU A 35 16.38 10.60 29.13
C LEU A 35 15.16 11.52 29.28
N LYS A 36 15.34 12.67 29.96
CA LYS A 36 14.28 13.67 30.09
C LYS A 36 13.88 14.28 28.74
N GLU A 37 14.85 14.54 27.86
CA GLU A 37 14.61 15.02 26.50
C GLU A 37 13.84 13.97 25.67
N ILE A 38 14.23 12.69 25.74
CA ILE A 38 13.50 11.57 25.10
C ILE A 38 12.06 11.49 25.61
N ARG A 39 11.85 11.51 26.93
CA ARG A 39 10.49 11.48 27.51
C ARG A 39 9.65 12.67 27.09
N SER A 40 10.25 13.85 27.03
CA SER A 40 9.56 15.05 26.55
C SER A 40 9.16 14.91 25.08
N TYR A 41 10.04 14.36 24.24
CA TYR A 41 9.76 14.14 22.82
C TYR A 41 8.65 13.11 22.59
N LEU A 42 8.59 12.07 23.42
CA LEU A 42 7.62 10.98 23.26
C LEU A 42 6.27 11.24 23.93
N ARG A 43 6.10 12.31 24.71
CA ARG A 43 4.88 12.58 25.51
C ARG A 43 3.61 12.75 24.69
N ASP A 44 3.72 13.33 23.50
CA ASP A 44 2.57 13.64 22.63
C ASP A 44 2.50 12.67 21.43
N LYS A 45 3.14 11.50 21.53
CA LYS A 45 3.23 10.51 20.45
C LYS A 45 2.36 9.30 20.77
N PRO A 46 1.80 8.59 19.77
CA PRO A 46 1.08 7.33 20.02
C PRO A 46 1.90 6.27 20.78
N THR A 47 3.23 6.37 20.75
CA THR A 47 4.15 5.49 21.47
C THR A 47 4.16 5.67 22.98
N THR A 48 3.58 6.75 23.53
CA THR A 48 3.58 7.00 24.98
C THR A 48 2.94 5.87 25.77
N VAL A 49 1.93 5.20 25.20
CA VAL A 49 1.23 4.07 25.84
C VAL A 49 2.14 2.86 26.10
N HIS A 50 3.28 2.77 25.41
CA HIS A 50 4.27 1.70 25.56
C HIS A 50 5.44 2.09 26.46
N LEU A 51 5.47 3.31 26.98
CA LEU A 51 6.55 3.77 27.86
C LEU A 51 6.31 3.30 29.29
N VAL A 52 7.36 2.74 29.87
CA VAL A 52 7.41 2.44 31.31
C VAL A 52 7.74 3.72 32.10
N ASP A 53 7.20 3.82 33.31
CA ASP A 53 7.33 5.01 34.14
C ASP A 53 8.76 5.26 34.68
N GLU A 54 9.66 4.29 34.55
CA GLU A 54 11.02 4.30 35.10
C GLU A 54 12.09 4.33 34.00
N ASP A 55 13.16 5.11 34.22
CA ASP A 55 14.31 5.18 33.30
C ASP A 55 15.51 4.42 33.87
N PHE A 56 16.15 3.60 33.04
CA PHE A 56 17.30 2.77 33.42
C PHE A 56 18.57 3.24 32.69
N ALA A 57 19.42 4.00 33.39
CA ALA A 57 20.76 4.37 32.89
C ALA A 57 21.80 3.38 33.42
N ILE A 58 22.30 2.49 32.53
CA ILE A 58 23.21 1.38 32.87
C ILE A 58 24.63 1.69 32.39
N ASP A 59 25.60 1.57 33.29
CA ASP A 59 27.03 1.66 32.96
C ASP A 59 27.61 0.27 32.64
N ASN A 60 27.77 -0.06 31.36
CA ASN A 60 28.34 -1.34 30.91
C ASN A 60 29.85 -1.50 31.23
N SER A 61 30.52 -0.47 31.76
CA SER A 61 31.94 -0.55 32.14
C SER A 61 32.16 -1.16 33.53
N VAL A 62 31.09 -1.29 34.34
CA VAL A 62 31.14 -1.87 35.68
C VAL A 62 29.93 -2.77 35.94
N PRO A 63 30.03 -3.69 36.92
CA PRO A 63 28.85 -4.36 37.45
C PRO A 63 27.90 -3.33 38.07
N ASP A 64 26.86 -2.94 37.34
CA ASP A 64 25.86 -1.95 37.75
C ASP A 64 24.61 -2.67 38.29
N SER A 65 24.21 -2.35 39.54
CA SER A 65 23.03 -2.95 40.18
C SER A 65 21.74 -2.61 39.43
N LYS A 66 21.72 -1.53 38.66
CA LYS A 66 20.59 -1.14 37.82
C LYS A 66 20.27 -2.14 36.71
N LEU A 67 21.23 -2.99 36.33
CA LEU A 67 20.96 -4.07 35.38
C LEU A 67 19.99 -5.10 35.97
N GLU A 68 20.14 -5.44 37.26
CA GLU A 68 19.22 -6.36 37.94
C GLU A 68 17.84 -5.70 38.16
N GLU A 69 17.82 -4.40 38.43
CA GLU A 69 16.56 -3.63 38.47
C GLU A 69 15.84 -3.64 37.10
N LEU A 70 16.57 -3.43 36.01
CA LEU A 70 16.02 -3.53 34.65
C LEU A 70 15.48 -4.94 34.37
N LYS A 71 16.24 -5.99 34.68
CA LYS A 71 15.77 -7.38 34.50
C LYS A 71 14.49 -7.65 35.27
N LYS A 72 14.41 -7.19 36.53
CA LYS A 72 13.21 -7.30 37.35
C LYS A 72 12.04 -6.56 36.71
N LYS A 73 12.27 -5.34 36.19
CA LYS A 73 11.23 -4.56 35.53
C LYS A 73 10.74 -5.21 34.24
N ILE A 74 11.62 -5.82 33.46
CA ILE A 74 11.25 -6.59 32.26
C ILE A 74 10.30 -7.73 32.63
N VAL A 75 10.61 -8.50 33.68
CA VAL A 75 9.72 -9.58 34.16
C VAL A 75 8.39 -9.04 34.67
N GLU A 76 8.41 -7.94 35.42
CA GLU A 76 7.20 -7.26 35.89
C GLU A 76 6.29 -6.86 34.72
N VAL A 77 6.82 -6.18 33.70
CA VAL A 77 6.07 -5.73 32.52
C VAL A 77 5.59 -6.92 31.67
N ALA A 78 6.40 -7.96 31.54
CA ALA A 78 6.00 -9.19 30.86
C ALA A 78 4.84 -9.90 31.58
N SER A 79 4.84 -9.90 32.92
CA SER A 79 3.78 -10.50 33.72
C SER A 79 2.44 -9.75 33.67
N GLN A 80 2.45 -8.49 33.21
CA GLN A 80 1.24 -7.67 33.05
C GLN A 80 0.53 -7.91 31.70
N GLN A 81 1.16 -8.64 30.78
CA GLN A 81 0.57 -8.91 29.46
C GLN A 81 -0.69 -9.77 29.62
N SER A 82 -1.75 -9.49 28.85
CA SER A 82 -3.03 -10.19 28.99
C SER A 82 -2.94 -11.70 28.78
N TYR A 83 -1.97 -12.13 27.96
CA TYR A 83 -1.74 -13.55 27.67
C TYR A 83 -0.87 -14.26 28.73
N TRP A 84 -0.34 -13.54 29.72
CA TRP A 84 0.50 -14.15 30.74
C TRP A 84 -0.32 -15.07 31.65
N GLY A 85 0.05 -16.34 31.71
CA GLY A 85 -0.66 -17.36 32.49
C GLY A 85 -1.88 -17.96 31.79
N GLU A 86 -2.12 -17.64 30.51
CA GLU A 86 -3.10 -18.34 29.68
C GLU A 86 -2.82 -19.84 29.66
N GLN A 87 -3.89 -20.63 29.80
CA GLN A 87 -3.79 -22.08 29.83
C GLN A 87 -3.70 -22.61 28.40
N ILE A 88 -2.59 -23.30 28.09
CA ILE A 88 -2.42 -24.00 26.82
C ILE A 88 -2.73 -25.50 26.98
N PRO A 89 -3.28 -26.17 25.96
CA PRO A 89 -3.51 -27.61 26.02
C PRO A 89 -2.21 -28.39 26.24
N THR A 90 -2.21 -29.35 27.17
CA THR A 90 -1.02 -30.19 27.46
C THR A 90 -0.49 -30.92 26.22
N ARG A 91 -1.37 -31.33 25.30
CA ARG A 91 -1.01 -31.94 24.00
C ARG A 91 -0.16 -31.00 23.13
N TRP A 92 -0.44 -29.70 23.13
CA TRP A 92 0.34 -28.71 22.38
C TRP A 92 1.74 -28.59 22.98
N PHE A 93 1.85 -28.48 24.29
CA PHE A 93 3.14 -28.43 24.98
C PHE A 93 3.99 -29.68 24.74
N LEU A 94 3.39 -30.87 24.77
CA LEU A 94 4.11 -32.13 24.54
C LEU A 94 4.63 -32.23 23.10
N LEU A 95 3.83 -31.84 22.11
CA LEU A 95 4.24 -31.81 20.72
C LEU A 95 5.31 -30.72 20.47
N GLU A 96 5.14 -29.53 21.04
CA GLU A 96 6.15 -28.47 21.00
C GLU A 96 7.49 -28.97 21.54
N GLN A 97 7.51 -29.66 22.68
CA GLN A 97 8.73 -30.23 23.24
C GLN A 97 9.42 -31.21 22.28
N GLN A 98 8.67 -32.02 21.53
CA GLN A 98 9.23 -32.90 20.50
C GLN A 98 9.87 -32.10 19.35
N LEU A 99 9.19 -31.04 18.87
CA LEU A 99 9.74 -30.15 17.85
C LEU A 99 11.03 -29.45 18.33
N MET A 100 11.06 -29.00 19.58
CA MET A 100 12.25 -28.36 20.16
C MET A 100 13.42 -29.34 20.29
N ARG A 101 13.18 -30.62 20.61
CA ARG A 101 14.24 -31.64 20.61
C ARG A 101 14.85 -31.85 19.22
N LEU A 102 14.05 -31.82 18.15
CA LEU A 102 14.55 -31.91 16.79
C LEU A 102 15.39 -30.68 16.42
N ARG A 103 14.93 -29.49 16.80
CA ARG A 103 15.69 -28.24 16.64
C ARG A 103 17.04 -28.33 17.36
N ASP A 104 17.05 -28.79 18.61
CA ASP A 104 18.25 -28.91 19.44
C ASP A 104 19.20 -30.01 18.90
N ALA A 105 18.67 -31.02 18.20
CA ALA A 105 19.45 -32.01 17.45
C ALA A 105 20.00 -31.48 16.11
N GLY A 106 19.72 -30.22 15.76
CA GLY A 106 20.24 -29.54 14.57
C GLY A 106 19.31 -29.52 13.37
N VAL A 107 18.11 -30.12 13.47
CA VAL A 107 17.13 -30.12 12.36
C VAL A 107 16.58 -28.72 12.16
N LYS A 108 16.67 -28.21 10.92
CA LYS A 108 16.31 -26.82 10.58
C LYS A 108 14.89 -26.67 10.05
N VAL A 109 14.50 -27.56 9.14
CA VAL A 109 13.20 -27.54 8.47
C VAL A 109 12.64 -28.96 8.45
N ILE A 110 11.36 -29.11 8.72
CA ILE A 110 10.63 -30.38 8.60
C ILE A 110 9.38 -30.21 7.74
N SER A 111 8.87 -31.34 7.22
CA SER A 111 7.63 -31.37 6.46
C SER A 111 6.40 -31.34 7.37
N HIS A 112 5.24 -30.92 6.84
CA HIS A 112 3.97 -31.01 7.59
C HIS A 112 3.65 -32.47 7.93
N SER A 113 3.92 -33.38 7.00
CA SER A 113 3.79 -34.83 7.22
C SER A 113 4.67 -35.35 8.36
N THR A 114 5.86 -34.78 8.57
CA THR A 114 6.72 -35.13 9.71
C THR A 114 6.08 -34.69 11.01
N VAL A 115 5.50 -33.49 11.07
CA VAL A 115 4.74 -33.02 12.24
C VAL A 115 3.56 -33.95 12.56
N GLU A 116 2.81 -34.36 11.54
CA GLU A 116 1.69 -35.31 11.71
C GLU A 116 2.15 -36.67 12.27
N ASN A 117 3.30 -37.16 11.81
CA ASN A 117 3.86 -38.41 12.31
C ASN A 117 4.31 -38.29 13.77
N LEU A 118 4.98 -37.19 14.13
CA LEU A 118 5.34 -36.90 15.54
C LEU A 118 4.11 -36.82 16.43
N ASN A 119 3.05 -36.15 15.95
CA ASN A 119 1.78 -36.07 16.66
C ASN A 119 1.13 -37.46 16.84
N LYS A 120 1.19 -38.34 15.83
CA LYS A 120 0.68 -39.73 15.94
C LYS A 120 1.51 -40.59 16.89
N GLU A 121 2.82 -40.42 16.93
CA GLU A 121 3.72 -41.16 17.82
C GLU A 121 3.68 -40.64 19.27
N GLY A 122 3.23 -39.40 19.47
CA GLY A 122 3.10 -38.77 20.78
C GLY A 122 2.08 -39.43 21.70
N THR A 123 2.26 -39.21 23.00
CA THR A 123 1.38 -39.74 24.06
C THR A 123 0.05 -39.00 24.17
N ALA A 124 -0.03 -37.75 23.71
CA ALA A 124 -1.23 -36.92 23.71
C ALA A 124 -1.44 -36.32 22.31
N ARG A 125 -2.33 -36.93 21.53
CA ARG A 125 -2.54 -36.62 20.11
C ARG A 125 -3.48 -35.44 19.92
N ILE A 126 -3.17 -34.62 18.92
CA ILE A 126 -4.10 -33.68 18.31
C ILE A 126 -4.87 -34.45 17.23
N GLU A 127 -6.17 -34.69 17.45
CA GLU A 127 -6.99 -35.53 16.54
C GLU A 127 -7.46 -34.75 15.31
N GLU A 128 -7.81 -33.48 15.49
CA GLU A 128 -8.35 -32.63 14.45
C GLU A 128 -7.23 -31.95 13.65
N SER A 129 -7.29 -32.06 12.32
CA SER A 129 -6.29 -31.40 11.46
C SER A 129 -6.32 -29.88 11.57
N GLU A 130 -7.49 -29.29 11.84
CA GLU A 130 -7.64 -27.85 12.04
C GLU A 130 -6.98 -27.39 13.35
N GLU A 131 -7.05 -28.21 14.41
CA GLU A 131 -6.37 -27.94 15.67
C GLU A 131 -4.84 -28.01 15.49
N LEU A 132 -4.33 -28.97 14.71
CA LEU A 132 -2.89 -29.08 14.43
C LEU A 132 -2.37 -27.86 13.66
N ASP A 133 -3.14 -27.39 12.69
CA ASP A 133 -2.82 -26.18 11.95
C ASP A 133 -2.86 -24.92 12.85
N LEU A 134 -3.86 -24.83 13.74
CA LEU A 134 -3.95 -23.78 14.74
C LEU A 134 -2.76 -23.79 15.71
N PHE A 135 -2.31 -24.97 16.14
CA PHE A 135 -1.12 -25.13 16.97
C PHE A 135 0.15 -24.62 16.27
N LEU A 136 0.35 -24.95 14.99
CA LEU A 136 1.50 -24.46 14.23
C LEU A 136 1.45 -22.94 14.03
N ARG A 137 0.25 -22.38 13.76
CA ARG A 137 0.05 -20.94 13.71
C ARG A 137 0.32 -20.27 15.05
N TYR A 138 -0.09 -20.87 16.16
CA TYR A 138 0.24 -20.37 17.50
C TYR A 138 1.75 -20.28 17.71
N LEU A 139 2.50 -21.35 17.40
CA LEU A 139 3.97 -21.34 17.50
C LEU A 139 4.64 -20.35 16.53
N HIS A 140 4.01 -20.05 15.39
CA HIS A 140 4.47 -19.02 14.47
C HIS A 140 4.31 -17.61 15.06
N GLU A 141 3.15 -17.31 15.62
CA GLU A 141 2.85 -16.00 16.23
C GLU A 141 3.70 -15.75 17.49
N THR A 142 4.07 -16.79 18.24
CA THR A 142 5.02 -16.66 19.37
C THR A 142 6.48 -16.56 18.92
N GLY A 143 6.77 -16.75 17.63
CA GLY A 143 8.12 -16.75 17.08
C GLY A 143 8.95 -17.98 17.45
N SER A 144 8.32 -19.05 17.95
CA SER A 144 8.99 -20.32 18.24
C SER A 144 9.43 -21.05 16.97
N ILE A 145 8.61 -20.96 15.91
CA ILE A 145 8.86 -21.53 14.57
C ILE A 145 8.43 -20.53 13.49
N ILE A 146 8.72 -20.81 12.22
CA ILE A 146 8.12 -20.10 11.08
C ILE A 146 7.24 -21.07 10.28
N TYR A 147 5.96 -20.71 10.13
CA TYR A 147 4.96 -21.52 9.44
C TYR A 147 3.93 -20.64 8.73
N PHE A 148 3.56 -21.02 7.51
CA PHE A 148 2.50 -20.36 6.75
C PHE A 148 1.51 -21.41 6.22
N SER A 149 0.24 -21.31 6.61
CA SER A 149 -0.85 -22.18 6.13
C SER A 149 -1.30 -21.80 4.70
N ILE A 150 -0.35 -21.76 3.76
CA ILE A 150 -0.58 -21.44 2.35
C ILE A 150 -0.10 -22.63 1.54
N GLU A 151 -0.87 -23.08 0.55
CA GLU A 151 -0.62 -24.33 -0.20
C GLU A 151 0.86 -24.56 -0.59
N VAL A 152 1.55 -23.53 -1.10
CA VAL A 152 2.95 -23.61 -1.54
C VAL A 152 3.97 -23.70 -0.39
N LEU A 153 3.62 -23.17 0.80
CA LEU A 153 4.50 -23.10 1.97
C LEU A 153 4.09 -24.05 3.11
N ARG A 154 2.90 -24.65 3.03
CA ARG A 154 2.31 -25.45 4.11
C ARG A 154 3.18 -26.62 4.52
N ASP A 155 3.92 -27.19 3.57
CA ASP A 155 4.83 -28.31 3.84
C ASP A 155 6.19 -27.88 4.40
N TYR A 156 6.45 -26.59 4.61
CA TYR A 156 7.73 -26.11 5.15
C TYR A 156 7.55 -25.52 6.54
N VAL A 157 7.91 -26.30 7.56
CA VAL A 157 7.92 -25.88 8.96
C VAL A 157 9.36 -25.60 9.38
N VAL A 158 9.72 -24.33 9.52
CA VAL A 158 11.08 -23.93 9.93
C VAL A 158 11.16 -23.92 11.45
N LEU A 159 11.94 -24.85 12.01
CA LEU A 159 12.08 -25.02 13.46
C LEU A 159 13.05 -24.02 14.10
N ASP A 160 13.96 -23.45 13.30
CA ASP A 160 15.00 -22.52 13.77
C ASP A 160 14.85 -21.16 13.06
N PRO A 161 14.07 -20.22 13.62
CA PRO A 161 13.92 -18.88 13.05
C PRO A 161 15.24 -18.11 12.96
N LYS A 162 16.20 -18.36 13.86
CA LYS A 162 17.52 -17.71 13.84
C LYS A 162 18.34 -18.18 12.64
N TRP A 163 18.32 -19.47 12.35
CA TRP A 163 18.96 -20.03 11.15
C TRP A 163 18.45 -19.38 9.87
N LEU A 164 17.13 -19.15 9.75
CA LEU A 164 16.55 -18.43 8.60
C LEU A 164 17.05 -16.97 8.54
N ILE A 165 17.13 -16.28 9.69
CA ILE A 165 17.68 -14.92 9.76
C ILE A 165 19.14 -14.90 9.30
N ASP A 166 19.92 -15.92 9.66
CA ASP A 166 21.32 -16.01 9.27
C ASP A 166 21.47 -16.29 7.75
N ALA A 167 20.56 -17.06 7.15
CA ALA A 167 20.47 -17.20 5.69
C ALA A 167 20.20 -15.86 4.98
N LEU A 168 19.32 -15.03 5.56
CA LEU A 168 19.03 -13.69 5.06
C LEU A 168 20.24 -12.76 5.20
N LYS A 169 20.91 -12.79 6.35
CA LYS A 169 22.13 -12.01 6.58
C LYS A 169 23.23 -12.41 5.62
N SER A 170 23.39 -13.70 5.31
CA SER A 170 24.42 -14.14 4.37
C SER A 170 24.17 -13.61 2.96
N LEU A 171 22.91 -13.56 2.51
CA LEU A 171 22.53 -12.91 1.24
C LEU A 171 22.81 -11.41 1.25
N ILE A 172 22.35 -10.69 2.28
CA ILE A 172 22.48 -9.23 2.35
C ILE A 172 23.94 -8.83 2.52
N ASN A 173 24.73 -9.51 3.38
CA ASN A 173 26.14 -9.20 3.61
C ASN A 173 27.06 -9.74 2.51
N ALA A 174 26.55 -10.50 1.54
CA ALA A 174 27.36 -11.07 0.48
C ALA A 174 28.15 -10.01 -0.31
N HIS A 175 27.61 -8.79 -0.44
CA HIS A 175 28.24 -7.68 -1.13
C HIS A 175 29.52 -7.15 -0.46
N THR A 176 29.77 -7.45 0.84
CA THR A 176 30.98 -7.03 1.56
C THR A 176 32.15 -7.99 1.37
N ASN A 177 31.89 -9.21 0.92
CA ASN A 177 32.85 -10.32 0.85
C ASN A 177 33.29 -10.62 -0.60
N LEU A 178 33.53 -9.58 -1.38
CA LEU A 178 34.19 -9.73 -2.68
C LEU A 178 35.65 -10.15 -2.46
N PRO A 179 36.18 -11.12 -3.24
CA PRO A 179 37.61 -11.31 -3.33
C PRO A 179 38.22 -10.01 -3.86
N ASN A 180 38.97 -9.29 -3.02
CA ASN A 180 39.79 -8.19 -3.50
C ASN A 180 40.92 -8.79 -4.35
N ASN A 181 40.87 -8.49 -5.65
CA ASN A 181 41.93 -8.54 -6.67
C ASN A 181 41.85 -9.67 -7.75
N PRO A 182 41.83 -9.34 -9.07
CA PRO A 182 41.67 -10.28 -10.19
C PRO A 182 42.99 -10.79 -10.83
N ALA A 183 44.09 -10.84 -10.10
CA ALA A 183 45.37 -11.29 -10.62
C ALA A 183 45.69 -12.70 -10.11
N ASP A 184 45.30 -13.71 -10.88
CA ASP A 184 46.00 -15.00 -11.08
C ASP A 184 45.00 -16.14 -11.35
N LYS A 185 44.66 -16.36 -12.62
CA LYS A 185 44.47 -17.68 -13.27
C LYS A 185 44.03 -17.54 -14.75
N ALA A 186 44.42 -18.56 -15.52
CA ALA A 186 44.59 -18.58 -16.97
C ALA A 186 43.29 -18.56 -17.82
N THR A 187 43.50 -18.60 -19.14
CA THR A 187 42.82 -17.85 -20.21
C THR A 187 41.39 -18.23 -20.59
N ASP A 188 40.79 -19.29 -20.03
CA ASP A 188 39.38 -19.66 -20.31
C ASP A 188 38.46 -19.46 -19.10
N ALA A 189 39.04 -19.36 -17.89
CA ALA A 189 38.31 -19.03 -16.67
C ALA A 189 37.95 -17.54 -16.58
N ARG A 190 38.58 -16.67 -17.39
CA ARG A 190 38.34 -15.21 -17.38
C ARG A 190 36.93 -14.83 -17.79
N ALA A 191 36.33 -15.48 -18.78
CA ALA A 191 34.98 -15.13 -19.25
C ALA A 191 33.90 -15.47 -18.20
N ALA A 192 33.94 -16.68 -17.64
CA ALA A 192 33.04 -17.09 -16.55
C ALA A 192 33.31 -16.31 -15.25
N GLN A 193 34.57 -15.99 -14.96
CA GLN A 193 34.94 -15.15 -13.81
C GLN A 193 34.52 -13.69 -14.00
N ASN A 194 34.56 -13.16 -15.22
CA ASN A 194 34.05 -11.82 -15.53
C ASN A 194 32.51 -11.79 -15.46
N ASP A 195 31.82 -12.84 -15.92
CA ASP A 195 30.36 -12.95 -15.84
C ASP A 195 29.86 -13.00 -14.39
N ILE A 196 30.47 -13.81 -13.52
CA ILE A 196 30.11 -13.84 -12.10
C ILE A 196 30.47 -12.51 -11.40
N THR A 197 31.59 -11.87 -11.77
CA THR A 197 31.98 -10.55 -11.23
C THR A 197 30.98 -9.47 -11.63
N GLN A 198 30.47 -9.50 -12.86
CA GLN A 198 29.41 -8.60 -13.32
C GLN A 198 28.11 -8.85 -12.54
N LYS A 199 27.70 -10.12 -12.37
CA LYS A 199 26.53 -10.49 -11.55
C LYS A 199 26.65 -9.97 -10.11
N TRP A 200 27.83 -10.04 -9.50
CA TRP A 200 28.10 -9.45 -8.19
C TRP A 200 27.98 -7.93 -8.17
N SER A 201 28.47 -7.26 -9.21
CA SER A 201 28.32 -5.81 -9.38
C SER A 201 26.85 -5.43 -9.52
N ASP A 202 26.08 -6.17 -10.32
CA ASP A 202 24.65 -5.95 -10.53
C ASP A 202 23.86 -6.23 -9.24
N PHE A 203 24.24 -7.22 -8.44
CA PHE A 203 23.65 -7.43 -7.11
C PHE A 203 23.91 -6.25 -6.17
N ARG A 204 25.13 -5.73 -6.14
CA ARG A 204 25.53 -4.64 -5.24
C ARG A 204 24.90 -3.30 -5.59
N GLU A 205 24.84 -2.97 -6.88
CA GLU A 205 24.40 -1.65 -7.34
C GLU A 205 22.91 -1.64 -7.72
N LYS A 206 22.42 -2.71 -8.34
CA LYS A 206 21.06 -2.84 -8.88
C LYS A 206 20.16 -3.79 -8.07
N GLY A 207 20.67 -4.44 -7.02
CA GLY A 207 19.90 -5.37 -6.19
C GLY A 207 19.48 -6.65 -6.92
N ILE A 208 20.17 -7.03 -8.00
CA ILE A 208 19.84 -8.19 -8.85
C ILE A 208 20.49 -9.46 -8.28
N LEU A 209 19.68 -10.37 -7.75
CA LEU A 209 20.11 -11.63 -7.16
C LEU A 209 19.74 -12.81 -8.08
N THR A 210 20.73 -13.36 -8.78
CA THR A 210 20.54 -14.56 -9.63
C THR A 210 20.60 -15.84 -8.80
N LEU A 211 19.97 -16.92 -9.29
CA LEU A 211 20.04 -18.24 -8.63
C LEU A 211 21.49 -18.74 -8.49
N GLU A 212 22.33 -18.47 -9.47
CA GLU A 212 23.76 -18.81 -9.43
C GLU A 212 24.50 -18.10 -8.29
N LEU A 213 24.16 -16.83 -8.02
CA LEU A 213 24.73 -16.09 -6.88
C LEU A 213 24.24 -16.66 -5.55
N VAL A 214 22.96 -17.02 -5.45
CA VAL A 214 22.41 -17.69 -4.26
C VAL A 214 23.17 -18.97 -3.98
N ASP A 215 23.36 -19.81 -5.01
CA ASP A 215 24.13 -21.05 -4.89
C ASP A 215 25.59 -20.78 -4.51
N ALA A 216 26.23 -19.77 -5.12
CA ALA A 216 27.61 -19.40 -4.80
C ALA A 216 27.77 -18.86 -3.37
N ILE A 217 26.78 -18.14 -2.84
CA ILE A 217 26.77 -17.62 -1.46
C ILE A 217 26.60 -18.78 -0.49
N TRP A 218 25.55 -19.58 -0.66
CA TRP A 218 25.18 -20.63 0.30
C TRP A 218 26.07 -21.87 0.22
N THR A 219 26.78 -22.10 -0.89
CA THR A 219 27.79 -23.18 -0.97
C THR A 219 29.04 -22.89 -0.15
N LYS A 220 29.35 -21.62 0.16
CA LYS A 220 30.48 -21.26 1.05
C LYS A 220 30.20 -21.65 2.50
N GLU A 221 28.93 -21.66 2.90
CA GLU A 221 28.48 -21.88 4.27
C GLU A 221 27.91 -23.30 4.45
N LYS A 222 28.65 -24.32 3.99
CA LYS A 222 28.19 -25.72 3.98
C LYS A 222 27.66 -26.23 5.33
N HIS A 223 28.24 -25.77 6.42
CA HIS A 223 27.86 -26.16 7.78
C HIS A 223 26.47 -25.67 8.20
N LEU A 224 25.89 -24.70 7.48
CA LEU A 224 24.55 -24.15 7.75
C LEU A 224 23.46 -24.75 6.85
N GLU A 225 23.83 -25.60 5.88
CA GLU A 225 22.89 -26.36 5.03
C GLU A 225 21.86 -25.50 4.25
N PHE A 226 22.10 -24.20 4.08
CA PHE A 226 21.19 -23.31 3.35
C PHE A 226 20.91 -23.76 1.93
N HIS A 227 21.93 -24.29 1.24
CA HIS A 227 21.79 -24.77 -0.14
C HIS A 227 20.82 -25.97 -0.23
N ALA A 228 20.79 -26.86 0.77
CA ALA A 228 19.86 -27.99 0.80
C ALA A 228 18.40 -27.54 0.92
N HIS A 229 18.17 -26.41 1.60
CA HIS A 229 16.84 -25.81 1.79
C HIS A 229 16.60 -24.58 0.92
N ARG A 230 17.32 -24.43 -0.21
CA ARG A 230 17.29 -23.23 -1.05
C ARG A 230 15.88 -22.83 -1.48
N ASN A 231 15.13 -23.78 -2.06
CA ASN A 231 13.79 -23.50 -2.59
C ASN A 231 12.81 -23.08 -1.48
N PRO A 232 12.69 -23.80 -0.35
CA PRO A 232 11.87 -23.36 0.79
C PRO A 232 12.20 -21.94 1.26
N ILE A 233 13.49 -21.62 1.41
CA ILE A 233 13.93 -20.30 1.86
C ILE A 233 13.49 -19.24 0.85
N LEU A 234 13.80 -19.41 -0.45
CA LEU A 234 13.44 -18.43 -1.48
C LEU A 234 11.92 -18.19 -1.57
N LEU A 235 11.11 -19.25 -1.52
CA LEU A 235 9.64 -19.14 -1.50
C LEU A 235 9.14 -18.33 -0.31
N LEU A 236 9.76 -18.54 0.86
CA LEU A 236 9.44 -17.79 2.08
C LEU A 236 9.80 -16.31 1.93
N LEU A 237 10.97 -16.00 1.34
CA LEU A 237 11.42 -14.63 1.12
C LEU A 237 10.53 -13.89 0.10
N GLU A 238 10.09 -14.58 -0.94
CA GLU A 238 9.12 -14.06 -1.91
C GLU A 238 7.77 -13.77 -1.22
N HIS A 239 7.28 -14.72 -0.42
CA HIS A 239 6.02 -14.58 0.31
C HIS A 239 6.01 -13.37 1.27
N LEU A 240 7.15 -13.14 1.94
CA LEU A 240 7.37 -12.03 2.86
C LEU A 240 7.68 -10.70 2.16
N ASN A 241 7.69 -10.67 0.82
CA ASN A 241 8.07 -9.52 -0.01
C ASN A 241 9.46 -8.96 0.34
N ILE A 242 10.39 -9.84 0.73
CA ILE A 242 11.80 -9.48 0.92
C ILE A 242 12.53 -9.47 -0.42
N ILE A 243 12.19 -10.44 -1.28
CA ILE A 243 12.63 -10.52 -2.66
C ILE A 243 11.41 -10.62 -3.58
N ALA A 244 11.58 -10.31 -4.86
CA ALA A 244 10.53 -10.46 -5.87
C ALA A 244 11.13 -10.80 -7.22
N LYS A 245 10.47 -11.66 -7.99
CA LYS A 245 10.83 -11.87 -9.40
C LYS A 245 10.19 -10.82 -10.27
N PRO A 246 10.97 -10.01 -11.02
CA PRO A 246 10.41 -9.04 -11.93
C PRO A 246 9.66 -9.70 -13.08
N LYS A 247 8.60 -9.04 -13.54
CA LYS A 247 7.97 -9.34 -14.82
C LYS A 247 8.45 -8.39 -15.90
N SER A 248 8.43 -8.82 -17.15
CA SER A 248 8.67 -7.98 -18.32
C SER A 248 7.69 -8.31 -19.44
N PHE A 249 7.51 -7.38 -20.37
CA PHE A 249 6.78 -7.66 -21.61
C PHE A 249 7.68 -8.33 -22.63
N SER A 250 7.16 -9.39 -23.24
CA SER A 250 7.74 -10.08 -24.39
C SER A 250 6.71 -10.13 -25.53
N GLU A 251 7.14 -10.51 -26.74
CA GLU A 251 6.26 -10.71 -27.91
C GLU A 251 5.12 -11.72 -27.64
N MET A 252 5.30 -12.61 -26.66
CA MET A 252 4.32 -13.62 -26.25
C MET A 252 3.52 -13.23 -24.99
N GLY A 253 3.64 -11.98 -24.51
CA GLY A 253 2.96 -11.46 -23.32
C GLY A 253 3.87 -11.27 -22.11
N GLU A 254 3.29 -11.25 -20.91
CA GLU A 254 4.03 -11.13 -19.65
C GLU A 254 4.96 -12.33 -19.43
N LYS A 255 6.23 -12.06 -19.14
CA LYS A 255 7.25 -13.07 -18.82
C LYS A 255 7.85 -12.77 -17.45
N GLU A 256 7.97 -13.80 -16.61
CA GLU A 256 8.71 -13.73 -15.35
C GLU A 256 10.21 -13.90 -15.61
N GLU A 257 11.02 -13.06 -14.97
CA GLU A 257 12.48 -13.10 -15.11
C GLU A 257 13.12 -14.18 -14.23
N ASN A 258 14.27 -14.71 -14.67
CA ASN A 258 15.00 -15.78 -13.98
C ASN A 258 15.93 -15.28 -12.87
N TYR A 259 15.63 -14.13 -12.26
CA TYR A 259 16.39 -13.56 -11.15
C TYR A 259 15.45 -12.88 -10.16
N PHE A 260 15.94 -12.65 -8.95
CA PHE A 260 15.23 -11.93 -7.91
C PHE A 260 15.74 -10.50 -7.80
N LEU A 261 14.82 -9.56 -7.63
CA LEU A 261 15.11 -8.22 -7.14
C LEU A 261 15.11 -8.25 -5.60
N VAL A 262 16.11 -7.61 -5.00
CA VAL A 262 16.21 -7.38 -3.56
C VAL A 262 16.08 -5.88 -3.29
N PRO A 263 14.87 -5.34 -3.01
CA PRO A 263 14.65 -3.89 -3.01
C PRO A 263 15.42 -3.13 -1.95
N CYS A 264 15.81 -3.76 -0.84
CA CYS A 264 16.64 -3.12 0.20
C CYS A 264 18.11 -2.93 -0.22
N MET A 265 18.54 -3.55 -1.32
CA MET A 265 19.88 -3.42 -1.88
C MET A 265 19.96 -2.39 -3.02
N LEU A 266 18.84 -1.78 -3.41
CA LEU A 266 18.80 -0.76 -4.46
C LEU A 266 19.51 0.52 -3.99
N ARG A 267 20.51 0.96 -4.77
CA ARG A 267 21.32 2.17 -4.46
C ARG A 267 21.04 3.34 -5.38
N GLN A 268 20.61 3.06 -6.62
CA GLN A 268 20.42 4.09 -7.62
C GLN A 268 19.17 4.92 -7.29
N GLU A 269 19.33 6.24 -7.15
CA GLU A 269 18.19 7.15 -7.02
C GLU A 269 17.49 7.34 -8.37
N SER A 270 16.18 7.54 -8.35
CA SER A 270 15.41 7.81 -9.55
C SER A 270 15.68 9.22 -10.07
N PRO A 271 16.00 9.39 -11.36
CA PRO A 271 16.06 10.71 -11.99
C PRO A 271 14.71 11.44 -11.88
N MET A 272 14.74 12.77 -11.73
CA MET A 272 13.53 13.59 -11.60
C MET A 272 12.61 13.48 -12.82
N GLU A 273 13.17 13.21 -14.01
CA GLU A 273 12.42 13.04 -15.26
C GLU A 273 11.50 11.81 -15.22
N VAL A 274 11.88 10.78 -14.45
CA VAL A 274 11.08 9.55 -14.28
C VAL A 274 9.88 9.81 -13.36
N ILE A 275 10.07 10.64 -12.35
CA ILE A 275 9.02 11.00 -11.38
C ILE A 275 8.05 12.02 -12.00
N SER A 276 8.58 12.94 -12.81
CA SER A 276 7.85 14.08 -13.39
C SER A 276 7.98 14.12 -14.92
N PRO A 277 7.30 13.22 -15.66
CA PRO A 277 7.37 13.16 -17.12
C PRO A 277 6.62 14.31 -17.84
N GLU A 278 5.97 15.21 -17.10
CA GLU A 278 5.05 16.24 -17.62
C GLU A 278 5.72 17.41 -18.38
N GLN A 279 7.06 17.42 -18.46
CA GLN A 279 7.78 18.34 -19.36
C GLN A 279 7.60 17.97 -20.84
N ASP A 280 7.24 16.72 -21.11
CA ASP A 280 6.89 16.23 -22.45
C ASP A 280 5.41 16.52 -22.76
N HIS A 281 5.15 17.26 -23.84
CA HIS A 281 3.79 17.61 -24.26
C HIS A 281 2.98 16.40 -24.76
N GLN A 282 3.63 15.25 -24.97
CA GLN A 282 3.02 14.00 -25.44
C GLN A 282 2.53 13.08 -24.31
N ILE A 283 2.55 13.52 -23.04
CA ILE A 283 2.22 12.68 -21.88
C ILE A 283 1.03 13.26 -21.10
N VAL A 284 -0.03 12.46 -20.96
CA VAL A 284 -1.20 12.79 -20.14
C VAL A 284 -1.14 11.98 -18.84
N SER A 285 -1.17 12.66 -17.70
CA SER A 285 -1.05 12.02 -16.37
C SER A 285 -2.35 12.05 -15.60
N THR A 286 -2.64 11.01 -14.81
CA THR A 286 -3.68 11.05 -13.79
C THR A 286 -3.32 12.02 -12.67
N SER A 287 -4.32 12.38 -11.90
CA SER A 287 -4.12 12.86 -10.53
C SER A 287 -3.27 11.85 -9.73
N LEU A 288 -2.46 12.37 -8.81
CA LEU A 288 -1.40 11.66 -8.10
C LEU A 288 -1.93 11.05 -6.80
N LEU A 289 -2.00 9.71 -6.71
CA LEU A 289 -2.35 9.01 -5.48
C LEU A 289 -1.24 9.14 -4.45
N ARG A 290 -1.61 9.49 -3.21
CA ARG A 290 -0.70 9.72 -2.08
C ARG A 290 -1.21 8.93 -0.88
N CYS A 291 -0.38 8.06 -0.33
CA CYS A 291 -0.60 7.44 0.97
C CYS A 291 0.31 8.15 1.97
N VAL A 292 -0.26 9.04 2.78
CA VAL A 292 0.46 9.92 3.71
C VAL A 292 0.49 9.27 5.09
N PHE A 293 1.68 8.86 5.54
CA PHE A 293 1.82 8.21 6.84
C PHE A 293 1.74 9.23 7.99
N THR A 294 0.86 8.94 8.94
CA THR A 294 0.66 9.76 10.15
C THR A 294 1.94 9.82 10.98
N GLY A 295 2.14 10.95 11.68
CA GLY A 295 3.36 11.15 12.48
C GLY A 295 4.63 11.46 11.67
N LYS A 296 4.52 11.72 10.36
CA LYS A 296 5.62 12.07 9.44
C LYS A 296 6.73 11.00 9.39
N TYR A 297 6.36 9.74 9.55
CA TYR A 297 7.30 8.63 9.60
C TYR A 297 6.83 7.46 8.74
N LEU A 298 7.72 6.99 7.86
CA LEU A 298 7.53 5.79 7.05
C LEU A 298 8.69 4.82 7.31
N PRO A 299 8.45 3.66 7.94
CA PRO A 299 9.47 2.64 8.10
C PRO A 299 10.02 2.16 6.75
N SER A 300 11.35 2.12 6.59
CA SER A 300 11.97 1.65 5.35
C SER A 300 11.53 0.25 4.90
N PRO A 301 11.23 -0.74 5.80
CA PRO A 301 10.76 -2.04 5.36
C PRO A 301 9.43 -1.98 4.59
N ILE A 302 8.57 -0.99 4.84
CA ILE A 302 7.30 -0.83 4.12
C ILE A 302 7.56 -0.48 2.67
N LEU A 303 8.49 0.44 2.43
CA LEU A 303 8.89 0.84 1.09
C LEU A 303 9.40 -0.38 0.31
N HIS A 304 10.37 -1.11 0.86
CA HIS A 304 11.00 -2.23 0.15
C HIS A 304 10.00 -3.35 -0.13
N ARG A 305 9.14 -3.69 0.83
CA ARG A 305 8.11 -4.73 0.67
C ARG A 305 7.04 -4.33 -0.34
N LEU A 306 6.63 -3.06 -0.34
CA LEU A 306 5.67 -2.56 -1.32
C LEU A 306 6.26 -2.61 -2.74
N LEU A 307 7.52 -2.19 -2.91
CA LEU A 307 8.18 -2.28 -4.21
C LEU A 307 8.30 -3.73 -4.69
N ALA A 308 8.69 -4.67 -3.81
CA ALA A 308 8.70 -6.10 -4.13
C ALA A 308 7.32 -6.60 -4.60
N ALA A 309 6.25 -6.23 -3.88
CA ALA A 309 4.89 -6.60 -4.27
C ALA A 309 4.51 -6.04 -5.66
N CYS A 310 4.81 -4.77 -5.93
CA CYS A 310 4.55 -4.15 -7.23
C CYS A 310 5.33 -4.83 -8.36
N VAL A 311 6.61 -5.14 -8.15
CA VAL A 311 7.50 -5.80 -9.12
C VAL A 311 7.07 -7.23 -9.45
N ALA A 312 6.57 -7.97 -8.46
CA ALA A 312 6.01 -9.29 -8.68
C ALA A 312 4.65 -9.25 -9.41
N HIS A 313 3.90 -8.15 -9.30
CA HIS A 313 2.57 -8.06 -9.87
C HIS A 313 2.55 -7.53 -11.30
N TRP A 314 3.30 -6.45 -11.57
CA TRP A 314 3.27 -5.72 -12.86
C TRP A 314 4.60 -5.81 -13.64
N PRO A 315 4.53 -5.84 -14.98
CA PRO A 315 5.72 -5.77 -15.83
C PRO A 315 6.51 -4.48 -15.60
N VAL A 316 7.80 -4.63 -15.31
CA VAL A 316 8.72 -3.52 -15.10
C VAL A 316 9.01 -2.84 -16.43
N ALA A 317 8.86 -1.51 -16.44
CA ALA A 317 9.10 -0.70 -17.62
C ALA A 317 10.59 -0.65 -17.96
N LYS A 318 10.89 -0.60 -19.25
CA LYS A 318 12.26 -0.48 -19.76
C LYS A 318 12.52 0.89 -20.39
N LYS A 319 13.75 1.37 -20.27
CA LYS A 319 14.20 2.57 -21.00
C LYS A 319 14.31 2.25 -22.49
N LYS A 320 13.70 3.08 -23.35
CA LYS A 320 13.64 2.83 -24.82
C LYS A 320 15.03 2.70 -25.47
N GLU A 321 16.01 3.47 -25.00
CA GLU A 321 17.36 3.53 -25.57
C GLU A 321 18.26 2.37 -25.13
N THR A 322 18.25 2.06 -23.83
CA THR A 322 19.22 1.13 -23.21
C THR A 322 18.62 -0.23 -22.88
N SER A 323 17.30 -0.38 -23.00
CA SER A 323 16.54 -1.56 -22.54
C SER A 323 16.73 -1.90 -21.05
N GLU A 324 17.23 -0.96 -20.25
CA GLU A 324 17.40 -1.15 -18.80
C GLU A 324 16.07 -0.99 -18.07
N ASN A 325 15.90 -1.78 -17.01
CA ASN A 325 14.72 -1.74 -16.15
C ASN A 325 14.68 -0.44 -15.33
N LEU A 326 13.51 0.19 -15.28
CA LEU A 326 13.26 1.42 -14.53
C LEU A 326 12.89 1.11 -13.07
N ILE A 327 13.87 0.58 -12.33
CA ILE A 327 13.81 0.27 -10.90
C ILE A 327 14.89 1.06 -10.18
N PHE A 328 14.50 1.78 -9.13
CA PHE A 328 15.34 2.67 -8.36
C PHE A 328 15.04 2.53 -6.86
N CYS A 329 15.96 3.00 -6.02
CA CYS A 329 15.75 3.09 -4.59
C CYS A 329 14.55 4.00 -4.30
N GLY A 330 13.46 3.41 -3.81
CA GLY A 330 12.25 4.16 -3.51
C GLY A 330 11.37 4.49 -4.72
N CYS A 331 11.65 4.01 -5.92
CA CYS A 331 10.85 4.30 -7.11
C CYS A 331 10.90 3.16 -8.15
N CYS A 332 9.74 2.73 -8.65
CA CYS A 332 9.63 1.77 -9.74
C CYS A 332 8.61 2.23 -10.78
N VAL A 333 8.89 1.89 -12.03
CA VAL A 333 8.02 2.17 -13.17
C VAL A 333 7.58 0.87 -13.82
N PHE A 334 6.29 0.77 -14.12
CA PHE A 334 5.67 -0.43 -14.67
C PHE A 334 4.91 -0.08 -15.94
N ASP A 335 4.94 -0.96 -16.93
CA ASP A 335 4.11 -0.84 -18.12
C ASP A 335 2.85 -1.71 -17.92
N PHE A 336 1.68 -1.17 -18.22
CA PHE A 336 0.41 -1.90 -18.22
C PHE A 336 0.04 -2.42 -19.61
N ASP A 337 0.32 -1.60 -20.61
CA ASP A 337 0.15 -1.88 -22.02
C ASP A 337 1.10 -0.96 -22.81
N LEU A 338 0.92 -0.88 -24.14
CA LEU A 338 1.75 -0.05 -25.02
C LEU A 338 1.62 1.47 -24.75
N PHE A 339 0.59 1.89 -24.02
CA PHE A 339 0.23 3.29 -23.84
C PHE A 339 0.24 3.73 -22.37
N HIS A 340 -0.01 2.83 -21.42
CA HIS A 340 -0.16 3.15 -20.01
C HIS A 340 1.02 2.66 -19.18
N ARG A 341 1.51 3.57 -18.34
CA ARG A 341 2.62 3.34 -17.42
C ARG A 341 2.24 3.77 -16.01
N LEU A 342 2.68 3.02 -15.02
CA LEU A 342 2.52 3.30 -13.60
C LEU A 342 3.87 3.66 -13.01
N THR A 343 3.97 4.82 -12.37
CA THR A 343 5.11 5.19 -11.55
C THR A 343 4.70 5.11 -10.09
N VAL A 344 5.37 4.27 -9.30
CA VAL A 344 5.24 4.21 -7.84
C VAL A 344 6.53 4.71 -7.22
N TYR A 345 6.47 5.73 -6.39
CA TYR A 345 7.66 6.28 -5.73
C TYR A 345 7.38 6.72 -4.30
N VAL A 346 8.41 6.88 -3.51
CA VAL A 346 8.31 7.32 -2.12
C VAL A 346 9.17 8.55 -1.92
N LYS A 347 8.59 9.54 -1.25
CA LYS A 347 9.31 10.74 -0.83
C LYS A 347 8.89 11.08 0.60
N ASN A 348 9.87 11.24 1.48
CA ASN A 348 9.66 11.46 2.91
C ASN A 348 8.79 10.35 3.54
N HIS A 349 7.61 10.70 4.02
CA HIS A 349 6.64 9.82 4.68
C HIS A 349 5.41 9.54 3.80
N VAL A 350 5.54 9.72 2.48
CA VAL A 350 4.43 9.61 1.54
C VAL A 350 4.78 8.64 0.42
N VAL A 351 3.88 7.68 0.18
CA VAL A 351 3.93 6.80 -0.99
C VAL A 351 3.08 7.40 -2.09
N PHE A 352 3.64 7.52 -3.28
CA PHE A 352 3.02 8.11 -4.44
C PHE A 352 2.79 7.07 -5.53
N ALA A 353 1.66 7.16 -6.22
CA ALA A 353 1.38 6.39 -7.42
C ALA A 353 0.69 7.24 -8.49
N ARG A 354 1.16 7.12 -9.72
CA ARG A 354 0.64 7.87 -10.86
C ARG A 354 0.56 6.99 -12.09
N ILE A 355 -0.54 7.12 -12.83
CA ILE A 355 -0.66 6.50 -14.14
C ILE A 355 -0.45 7.58 -15.20
N THR A 356 0.42 7.30 -16.16
CA THR A 356 0.72 8.16 -17.30
C THR A 356 0.36 7.43 -18.58
N ARG A 357 -0.32 8.12 -19.48
CA ARG A 357 -0.57 7.66 -20.83
C ARG A 357 0.37 8.38 -21.79
N MET A 358 1.09 7.61 -22.61
CA MET A 358 1.86 8.10 -23.75
C MET A 358 0.88 8.34 -24.90
N VAL A 359 0.78 9.57 -25.39
CA VAL A 359 -0.29 10.02 -26.28
C VAL A 359 0.26 10.53 -27.61
N ASP A 360 -0.34 10.07 -28.72
CA ASP A 360 -0.22 10.69 -30.06
C ASP A 360 -1.37 11.68 -30.37
N ASP A 361 -2.50 11.68 -29.61
CA ASP A 361 -3.69 12.54 -29.85
C ASP A 361 -4.33 13.15 -28.57
N GLU A 362 -4.65 14.44 -28.61
CA GLU A 362 -4.91 15.38 -27.48
C GLU A 362 -6.04 15.06 -26.46
N VAL A 363 -6.82 13.99 -26.59
CA VAL A 363 -8.01 13.80 -25.71
C VAL A 363 -8.20 12.35 -25.31
N ASN A 364 -7.79 12.01 -24.07
CA ASN A 364 -8.53 11.14 -23.14
C ASN A 364 -7.76 10.96 -21.82
N THR A 365 -8.47 11.08 -20.69
CA THR A 365 -7.93 10.80 -19.34
C THR A 365 -7.58 9.31 -19.20
N PRO A 366 -6.59 8.93 -18.37
CA PRO A 366 -6.25 7.53 -18.15
C PRO A 366 -7.44 6.72 -17.60
N ASP A 367 -7.54 5.44 -17.98
CA ASP A 367 -8.69 4.58 -17.65
C ASP A 367 -8.99 4.54 -16.14
N ALA A 368 -10.19 4.96 -15.74
CA ALA A 368 -10.64 4.93 -14.35
C ALA A 368 -10.55 3.52 -13.74
N LYS A 369 -10.82 2.47 -14.53
CA LYS A 369 -10.68 1.08 -14.06
C LYS A 369 -9.25 0.74 -13.65
N LEU A 370 -8.27 1.28 -14.38
CA LEU A 370 -6.85 1.10 -14.06
C LEU A 370 -6.47 1.82 -12.78
N CYS A 371 -7.01 3.02 -12.56
CA CYS A 371 -6.84 3.79 -11.33
C CYS A 371 -7.36 3.03 -10.10
N ILE A 372 -8.59 2.48 -10.19
CA ILE A 372 -9.18 1.66 -9.13
C ILE A 372 -8.33 0.42 -8.87
N ARG A 373 -7.84 -0.24 -9.93
CA ARG A 373 -7.01 -1.44 -9.81
C ARG A 373 -5.71 -1.14 -9.07
N VAL A 374 -5.00 -0.06 -9.42
CA VAL A 374 -3.77 0.38 -8.76
C VAL A 374 -4.04 0.74 -7.31
N ARG A 375 -5.08 1.54 -7.04
CA ARG A 375 -5.47 1.92 -5.68
C ARG A 375 -5.73 0.70 -4.80
N ARG A 376 -6.56 -0.23 -5.28
CA ARG A 376 -6.92 -1.45 -4.55
C ARG A 376 -5.69 -2.30 -4.28
N PHE A 377 -4.82 -2.46 -5.26
CA PHE A 377 -3.58 -3.22 -5.09
C PHE A 377 -2.67 -2.60 -4.02
N ILE A 378 -2.40 -1.29 -4.09
CA ILE A 378 -1.51 -0.60 -3.14
C ILE A 378 -2.09 -0.65 -1.73
N THR A 379 -3.37 -0.32 -1.56
CA THR A 379 -4.03 -0.31 -0.24
C THR A 379 -4.10 -1.69 0.40
N GLN A 380 -4.39 -2.75 -0.37
CA GLN A 380 -4.40 -4.12 0.13
C GLN A 380 -2.99 -4.58 0.57
N ASN A 381 -1.96 -4.32 -0.24
CA ASN A 381 -0.59 -4.69 0.11
C ASN A 381 -0.06 -3.87 1.28
N LEU A 382 -0.32 -2.56 1.34
CA LEU A 382 0.04 -1.74 2.49
C LEU A 382 -0.62 -2.25 3.77
N SER A 383 -1.91 -2.59 3.73
CA SER A 383 -2.62 -3.13 4.89
C SER A 383 -1.98 -4.45 5.38
N LYS A 384 -1.65 -5.35 4.45
CA LYS A 384 -0.94 -6.60 4.75
C LYS A 384 0.47 -6.37 5.30
N ILE A 385 1.22 -5.42 4.75
CA ILE A 385 2.58 -5.11 5.21
C ILE A 385 2.55 -4.48 6.61
N ILE A 386 1.61 -3.56 6.84
CA ILE A 386 1.42 -2.88 8.13
C ILE A 386 1.01 -3.88 9.22
N SER A 387 0.14 -4.86 8.90
CA SER A 387 -0.24 -5.88 9.88
C SER A 387 0.95 -6.69 10.42
N TYR A 388 2.03 -6.84 9.63
CA TYR A 388 3.26 -7.50 10.10
C TYR A 388 4.19 -6.61 10.94
N LEU A 389 4.11 -5.27 10.80
CA LEU A 389 5.08 -4.34 11.41
C LEU A 389 4.54 -3.64 12.67
N GLY A 390 3.22 -3.62 12.86
CA GLY A 390 2.58 -3.13 14.08
C GLY A 390 1.31 -2.32 13.82
N GLN A 391 0.30 -2.50 14.67
CA GLN A 391 -1.07 -1.99 14.49
C GLN A 391 -1.22 -0.46 14.58
N ASN A 392 -0.19 0.27 15.03
CA ASN A 392 -0.29 1.70 15.30
C ASN A 392 0.15 2.59 14.13
N LEU A 393 0.59 2.01 13.00
CA LEU A 393 0.96 2.79 11.83
C LEU A 393 -0.28 3.06 10.98
N GLN A 394 -0.68 4.33 10.91
CA GLN A 394 -1.82 4.78 10.12
C GLN A 394 -1.36 5.62 8.94
N TYR A 395 -2.08 5.54 7.83
CA TYR A 395 -1.88 6.41 6.68
C TYR A 395 -3.22 6.95 6.18
N GLU A 396 -3.19 8.16 5.64
CA GLU A 396 -4.33 8.79 4.97
C GLU A 396 -4.17 8.67 3.46
N LEU A 397 -5.27 8.38 2.77
CA LEU A 397 -5.29 8.29 1.31
C LEU A 397 -5.76 9.62 0.71
N CYS A 398 -4.91 10.25 -0.07
CA CYS A 398 -5.17 11.51 -0.75
C CYS A 398 -4.94 11.34 -2.26
N VAL A 399 -5.57 12.15 -3.09
CA VAL A 399 -4.96 12.45 -4.39
C VAL A 399 -4.91 13.95 -4.64
N SER A 400 -3.85 14.37 -5.33
CA SER A 400 -3.65 15.73 -5.79
C SER A 400 -3.74 15.82 -7.31
N PRO A 401 -4.15 16.97 -7.89
CA PRO A 401 -4.11 17.18 -9.34
C PRO A 401 -2.69 17.02 -9.93
N PRO A 402 -2.56 16.83 -11.25
CA PRO A 402 -1.27 16.68 -11.93
C PRO A 402 -0.34 17.90 -11.75
N PHE A 403 0.97 17.65 -11.84
CA PHE A 403 2.05 18.54 -11.38
C PHE A 403 2.09 19.90 -12.11
N LYS A 404 1.51 20.02 -13.32
CA LYS A 404 1.34 21.30 -14.05
C LYS A 404 0.61 22.39 -13.27
N THR A 405 -0.24 22.05 -12.29
CA THR A 405 -0.91 23.05 -11.42
C THR A 405 -0.05 23.49 -10.22
N TRP A 406 1.04 22.78 -9.93
CA TRP A 406 1.91 23.05 -8.78
C TRP A 406 2.98 24.13 -9.04
N LEU A 407 3.41 24.31 -10.29
CA LEU A 407 4.46 25.28 -10.67
C LEU A 407 3.92 26.69 -10.99
N ALA A 408 2.61 26.86 -11.14
CA ALA A 408 2.01 28.18 -11.42
C ALA A 408 1.87 29.06 -10.16
N ASP A 409 1.95 28.48 -8.96
CA ASP A 409 1.97 29.19 -7.69
C ASP A 409 3.36 29.03 -7.05
N GLU A 410 4.31 29.91 -7.43
CA GLU A 410 5.59 30.04 -6.72
C GLU A 410 5.31 30.43 -5.25
N GLY A 411 5.34 29.45 -4.35
CA GLY A 411 5.25 29.68 -2.91
C GLY A 411 4.55 28.61 -2.07
N HIS A 412 4.12 27.46 -2.61
CA HIS A 412 3.50 26.41 -1.78
C HIS A 412 4.49 25.34 -1.29
N ASP A 413 4.46 25.13 0.04
CA ASP A 413 5.17 24.08 0.75
C ASP A 413 4.70 22.68 0.28
N PRO A 414 5.61 21.78 -0.17
CA PRO A 414 5.30 20.40 -0.58
C PRO A 414 4.63 19.53 0.51
N ASP A 415 4.70 19.96 1.77
CA ASP A 415 4.08 19.31 2.94
C ASP A 415 2.76 19.99 3.38
N ALA A 416 2.26 21.01 2.67
CA ALA A 416 1.04 21.71 3.06
C ALA A 416 -0.21 20.83 2.87
N PRO A 417 -1.11 20.74 3.87
CA PRO A 417 -2.38 20.04 3.75
C PRO A 417 -3.20 20.63 2.60
N ILE A 418 -3.96 19.78 1.90
CA ILE A 418 -4.86 20.20 0.83
C ILE A 418 -5.77 21.29 1.39
N LYS A 419 -5.74 22.49 0.79
CA LYS A 419 -6.65 23.58 1.17
C LYS A 419 -8.08 23.08 1.15
N GLN A 420 -8.84 23.39 2.21
CA GLN A 420 -10.23 22.98 2.43
C GLN A 420 -11.10 23.15 1.17
N GLU A 421 -10.81 24.16 0.36
CA GLU A 421 -11.53 24.49 -0.87
C GLU A 421 -11.48 23.40 -1.94
N HIS A 422 -10.34 22.71 -2.09
CA HIS A 422 -10.24 21.57 -3.03
C HIS A 422 -10.93 20.33 -2.48
N MET A 423 -10.92 20.14 -1.15
CA MET A 423 -11.68 19.06 -0.51
C MET A 423 -13.18 19.25 -0.70
N ASN A 424 -13.65 20.49 -0.64
CA ASN A 424 -15.05 20.84 -0.87
C ASN A 424 -15.48 20.50 -2.31
N HIS A 425 -14.65 20.84 -3.31
CA HIS A 425 -14.92 20.47 -4.70
C HIS A 425 -15.04 18.97 -4.92
N ALA A 426 -14.10 18.20 -4.37
CA ALA A 426 -14.12 16.75 -4.47
C ALA A 426 -15.36 16.13 -3.79
N ARG A 427 -15.78 16.65 -2.62
CA ARG A 427 -17.01 16.20 -1.94
C ARG A 427 -18.24 16.36 -2.83
N LEU A 428 -18.37 17.49 -3.52
CA LEU A 428 -19.47 17.71 -4.48
C LEU A 428 -19.42 16.73 -5.65
N CYS A 429 -18.23 16.48 -6.21
CA CYS A 429 -18.07 15.55 -7.33
C CYS A 429 -18.48 14.12 -6.97
N VAL A 430 -18.09 13.65 -5.77
CA VAL A 430 -18.46 12.31 -5.31
C VAL A 430 -19.97 12.21 -5.14
N ALA A 431 -20.61 13.16 -4.46
CA ALA A 431 -22.06 13.15 -4.28
C ALA A 431 -22.83 13.16 -5.61
N LEU A 432 -22.33 13.90 -6.59
CA LEU A 432 -22.90 13.98 -7.93
C LEU A 432 -22.79 12.63 -8.67
N VAL A 433 -21.62 11.99 -8.63
CA VAL A 433 -21.40 10.70 -9.32
C VAL A 433 -22.11 9.53 -8.62
N THR A 434 -22.13 9.53 -7.30
CA THR A 434 -22.72 8.43 -6.52
C THR A 434 -24.22 8.60 -6.36
N VAL A 435 -24.67 9.57 -5.57
CA VAL A 435 -26.08 9.70 -5.18
C VAL A 435 -26.94 10.17 -6.36
N CYS A 436 -26.55 11.27 -7.02
CA CYS A 436 -27.30 11.74 -8.18
C CYS A 436 -27.20 10.75 -9.36
N GLY A 437 -26.04 10.11 -9.55
CA GLY A 437 -25.88 9.04 -10.54
C GLY A 437 -26.83 7.86 -10.31
N ASN A 438 -26.95 7.39 -9.07
CA ASN A 438 -27.88 6.32 -8.71
C ASN A 438 -29.34 6.72 -8.95
N ALA A 439 -29.71 7.95 -8.57
CA ALA A 439 -31.04 8.47 -8.83
C ALA A 439 -31.37 8.48 -10.34
N LEU A 440 -30.45 8.95 -11.18
CA LEU A 440 -30.63 8.94 -12.63
C LEU A 440 -30.69 7.53 -13.23
N ARG A 441 -29.88 6.58 -12.73
CA ARG A 441 -29.93 5.17 -13.16
C ARG A 441 -31.29 4.56 -12.87
N ASP A 442 -31.84 4.82 -11.69
CA ASP A 442 -33.15 4.30 -11.29
C ASP A 442 -34.28 4.95 -12.10
N ILE A 443 -34.22 6.27 -12.35
CA ILE A 443 -35.14 6.95 -13.28
C ILE A 443 -35.10 6.29 -14.66
N LEU A 444 -33.89 6.01 -15.18
CA LEU A 444 -33.74 5.38 -16.48
C LEU A 444 -34.31 3.95 -16.50
N ARG A 445 -34.18 3.19 -15.40
CA ARG A 445 -34.67 1.81 -15.27
C ARG A 445 -36.19 1.69 -15.15
N THR A 446 -36.90 2.75 -14.77
CA THR A 446 -38.36 2.67 -14.53
C THR A 446 -39.18 3.36 -15.62
N ASN A 447 -38.58 4.19 -16.46
CA ASN A 447 -39.30 5.06 -17.40
C ASN A 447 -39.10 4.63 -18.86
N PHE A 448 -39.67 3.48 -19.24
CA PHE A 448 -39.62 2.94 -20.59
C PHE A 448 -40.90 3.18 -21.40
N PRO A 449 -40.80 3.45 -22.71
CA PRO A 449 -41.96 3.48 -23.60
C PRO A 449 -42.50 2.06 -23.85
N VAL A 450 -43.83 1.89 -23.78
CA VAL A 450 -44.51 0.63 -24.16
C VAL A 450 -44.34 0.41 -25.68
N PRO A 451 -44.03 -0.81 -26.17
CA PRO A 451 -44.10 -2.12 -25.49
C PRO A 451 -42.78 -2.67 -24.93
N TYR A 452 -41.74 -1.85 -24.75
CA TYR A 452 -40.43 -2.34 -24.35
C TYR A 452 -40.39 -2.77 -22.88
N GLN A 453 -39.68 -3.86 -22.60
CA GLN A 453 -39.52 -4.41 -21.25
C GLN A 453 -38.18 -4.05 -20.59
N ASP A 454 -37.21 -3.57 -21.36
CA ASP A 454 -35.91 -3.13 -20.87
C ASP A 454 -35.34 -1.95 -21.67
N ILE A 455 -34.36 -1.27 -21.08
CA ILE A 455 -33.73 -0.08 -21.67
C ILE A 455 -32.97 -0.37 -22.96
N TYR A 456 -32.38 -1.56 -23.11
CA TYR A 456 -31.55 -1.89 -24.26
C TYR A 456 -32.39 -2.07 -25.52
N GLN A 457 -33.60 -2.61 -25.39
CA GLN A 457 -34.56 -2.66 -26.49
C GLN A 457 -34.93 -1.25 -26.97
N VAL A 458 -35.15 -0.31 -26.04
CA VAL A 458 -35.44 1.10 -26.35
C VAL A 458 -34.25 1.78 -27.03
N ILE A 459 -33.04 1.56 -26.52
CA ILE A 459 -31.78 2.08 -27.09
C ILE A 459 -31.58 1.58 -28.52
N LEU A 460 -31.75 0.26 -28.74
CA LEU A 460 -31.58 -0.35 -30.06
C LEU A 460 -32.59 0.18 -31.06
N ALA A 461 -33.85 0.31 -30.67
CA ALA A 461 -34.90 0.90 -31.52
C ALA A 461 -34.59 2.36 -31.90
N ASN A 462 -33.89 3.09 -31.03
CA ASN A 462 -33.51 4.49 -31.24
C ASN A 462 -32.07 4.68 -31.76
N LYS A 463 -31.38 3.61 -32.19
CA LYS A 463 -29.97 3.65 -32.63
C LYS A 463 -29.71 4.73 -33.68
N VAL A 464 -30.60 4.89 -34.66
CA VAL A 464 -30.45 5.92 -35.72
C VAL A 464 -30.50 7.34 -35.14
N LYS A 465 -31.42 7.60 -34.20
CA LYS A 465 -31.55 8.90 -33.52
C LYS A 465 -30.31 9.22 -32.69
N LEU A 466 -29.77 8.22 -31.98
CA LEU A 466 -28.62 8.36 -31.10
C LEU A 466 -27.28 8.50 -31.86
N THR A 467 -27.16 7.90 -33.04
CA THR A 467 -25.88 7.86 -33.80
C THR A 467 -25.82 8.80 -35.01
N LYS A 468 -26.95 9.05 -35.68
CA LYS A 468 -27.01 9.76 -36.98
C LYS A 468 -27.87 11.03 -36.99
N GLY A 469 -28.42 11.45 -35.84
CA GLY A 469 -29.18 12.70 -35.72
C GLY A 469 -28.29 13.96 -35.83
N ARG A 470 -28.90 15.14 -36.05
CA ARG A 470 -28.20 16.43 -35.95
C ARG A 470 -27.58 16.56 -34.55
N GLY A 471 -26.25 16.45 -34.48
CA GLY A 471 -25.48 16.69 -33.25
C GLY A 471 -24.74 15.50 -32.63
N HIS A 472 -24.77 14.30 -33.22
CA HIS A 472 -24.06 13.09 -32.73
C HIS A 472 -24.09 12.95 -31.19
N LEU A 473 -25.22 12.48 -30.67
CA LEU A 473 -25.56 12.57 -29.23
C LEU A 473 -24.69 11.70 -28.32
N LEU A 474 -24.06 10.66 -28.86
CA LEU A 474 -23.19 9.74 -28.13
C LEU A 474 -21.79 9.81 -28.72
N ASN A 475 -20.77 9.87 -27.86
CA ASN A 475 -19.39 9.69 -28.32
C ASN A 475 -19.10 8.20 -28.62
N ARG A 476 -17.88 7.92 -29.12
CA ARG A 476 -17.47 6.55 -29.50
C ARG A 476 -17.54 5.57 -28.31
N ASP A 477 -17.09 5.98 -27.13
CA ASP A 477 -17.03 5.11 -25.95
C ASP A 477 -18.43 4.80 -25.40
N GLN A 478 -19.29 5.82 -25.33
CA GLN A 478 -20.71 5.68 -24.98
C GLN A 478 -21.44 4.78 -25.99
N SER A 479 -21.13 4.90 -27.28
CA SER A 479 -21.71 4.04 -28.33
C SER A 479 -21.29 2.58 -28.15
N GLN A 480 -20.04 2.29 -27.79
CA GLN A 480 -19.57 0.93 -27.51
C GLN A 480 -20.20 0.33 -26.25
N LEU A 481 -20.56 1.18 -25.28
CA LEU A 481 -21.17 0.76 -24.02
C LEU A 481 -22.64 0.35 -24.20
N VAL A 482 -23.39 1.07 -25.06
CA VAL A 482 -24.84 0.89 -25.20
C VAL A 482 -25.27 0.04 -26.41
N PHE A 483 -24.43 -0.11 -27.43
CA PHE A 483 -24.74 -0.93 -28.61
C PHE A 483 -23.99 -2.26 -28.57
N PRO A 484 -24.65 -3.37 -29.00
CA PRO A 484 -23.99 -4.66 -29.09
C PRO A 484 -22.89 -4.63 -30.15
N ASP A 485 -21.80 -5.32 -29.85
CA ASP A 485 -20.71 -5.57 -30.78
C ASP A 485 -21.14 -6.53 -31.92
N PRO A 486 -20.28 -6.82 -32.91
CA PRO A 486 -20.60 -7.74 -34.01
C PRO A 486 -20.93 -9.17 -33.56
N LEU A 487 -20.61 -9.55 -32.31
CA LEU A 487 -20.92 -10.84 -31.70
C LEU A 487 -22.25 -10.81 -30.92
N GLY A 488 -22.94 -9.67 -30.91
CA GLY A 488 -24.24 -9.50 -30.25
C GLY A 488 -24.16 -9.20 -28.75
N GLN A 489 -22.97 -8.90 -28.21
CA GLN A 489 -22.78 -8.61 -26.78
C GLN A 489 -22.74 -7.11 -26.52
N THR A 490 -23.57 -6.62 -25.60
CA THR A 490 -23.41 -5.26 -25.04
C THR A 490 -22.34 -5.32 -23.95
N THR A 491 -21.41 -4.36 -23.97
CA THR A 491 -20.22 -4.41 -23.08
C THR A 491 -20.48 -3.83 -21.69
N GLY A 492 -21.56 -3.07 -21.49
CA GLY A 492 -21.81 -2.39 -20.22
C GLY A 492 -23.22 -2.46 -19.68
N THR A 493 -23.33 -2.47 -18.35
CA THR A 493 -24.59 -2.39 -17.59
C THR A 493 -24.97 -0.92 -17.32
N VAL A 494 -26.24 -0.65 -17.00
CA VAL A 494 -26.71 0.71 -16.61
C VAL A 494 -25.90 1.29 -15.44
N ASP A 495 -25.33 0.44 -14.58
CA ASP A 495 -24.46 0.87 -13.47
C ASP A 495 -23.16 1.53 -13.95
N GLN A 496 -22.71 1.23 -15.17
CA GLN A 496 -21.50 1.79 -15.77
C GLN A 496 -21.76 3.09 -16.53
N PHE A 497 -23.02 3.53 -16.66
CA PHE A 497 -23.33 4.75 -17.40
C PHE A 497 -22.92 5.99 -16.61
N ASP A 498 -22.19 6.88 -17.28
CA ASP A 498 -21.82 8.20 -16.75
C ASP A 498 -23.03 9.16 -16.72
N LEU A 499 -22.93 10.26 -15.98
CA LEU A 499 -24.02 11.24 -15.84
C LEU A 499 -24.44 11.88 -17.17
N SER A 500 -23.51 12.06 -18.11
CA SER A 500 -23.79 12.64 -19.42
C SER A 500 -24.57 11.65 -20.29
N LEU A 501 -24.20 10.37 -20.27
CA LEU A 501 -24.91 9.29 -20.94
C LEU A 501 -26.31 9.13 -20.34
N LEU A 502 -26.43 9.07 -19.01
CA LEU A 502 -27.71 8.97 -18.31
C LEU A 502 -28.64 10.12 -18.69
N TYR A 503 -28.15 11.36 -18.66
CA TYR A 503 -28.92 12.54 -19.10
C TYR A 503 -29.37 12.39 -20.57
N THR A 504 -28.45 12.04 -21.47
CA THR A 504 -28.76 11.91 -22.90
C THR A 504 -29.84 10.86 -23.15
N LEU A 505 -29.78 9.72 -22.47
CA LEU A 505 -30.77 8.66 -22.62
C LEU A 505 -32.14 9.07 -22.03
N ILE A 506 -32.16 9.63 -20.82
CA ILE A 506 -33.41 10.10 -20.19
C ILE A 506 -34.10 11.14 -21.08
N ARG A 507 -33.36 12.15 -21.56
CA ARG A 507 -33.91 13.22 -22.40
C ARG A 507 -34.47 12.74 -23.73
N ASN A 508 -33.82 11.76 -24.37
CA ASN A 508 -34.08 11.46 -25.78
C ASN A 508 -34.92 10.21 -26.03
N ILE A 509 -34.91 9.24 -25.10
CA ILE A 509 -35.51 7.93 -25.34
C ILE A 509 -36.37 7.40 -24.17
N SER A 510 -36.41 8.07 -23.02
CA SER A 510 -37.28 7.67 -21.89
C SER A 510 -38.69 8.27 -21.99
N THR A 511 -39.60 7.83 -21.10
CA THR A 511 -40.95 8.41 -20.94
C THR A 511 -41.03 9.58 -19.96
N VAL A 512 -39.89 10.05 -19.43
CA VAL A 512 -39.85 11.18 -18.50
C VAL A 512 -40.40 12.44 -19.17
N THR A 513 -41.40 13.06 -18.53
CA THR A 513 -42.00 14.31 -19.00
C THR A 513 -40.95 15.42 -19.01
N ALA A 514 -40.94 16.22 -20.08
CA ALA A 514 -40.03 17.36 -20.17
C ALA A 514 -40.35 18.41 -19.09
N PRO A 515 -39.34 19.14 -18.58
CA PRO A 515 -39.56 20.32 -17.75
C PRO A 515 -40.47 21.33 -18.46
N ILE A 516 -41.15 22.20 -17.70
CA ILE A 516 -42.02 23.25 -18.25
C ILE A 516 -41.24 24.18 -19.19
N THR A 517 -39.98 24.47 -18.88
CA THR A 517 -39.08 25.30 -19.69
C THR A 517 -38.46 24.55 -20.88
N GLY A 518 -38.72 23.25 -21.01
CA GLY A 518 -38.11 22.37 -21.99
C GLY A 518 -36.72 21.85 -21.57
N TRP A 519 -36.20 20.87 -22.30
CA TRP A 519 -34.86 20.32 -22.06
C TRP A 519 -33.77 21.28 -22.55
N GLY A 520 -32.68 21.38 -21.81
CA GLY A 520 -31.53 22.20 -22.18
C GLY A 520 -31.59 23.65 -21.70
N THR A 521 -32.73 24.11 -21.18
CA THR A 521 -32.93 25.45 -20.61
C THR A 521 -32.73 25.43 -19.10
N ASP A 522 -32.53 26.60 -18.49
CA ASP A 522 -32.36 26.72 -17.04
C ASP A 522 -33.73 26.69 -16.33
N PRO A 523 -34.05 25.66 -15.53
CA PRO A 523 -35.29 25.59 -14.77
C PRO A 523 -35.23 26.43 -13.48
N LEU A 524 -34.12 27.13 -13.19
CA LEU A 524 -34.01 28.01 -12.01
C LEU A 524 -35.01 29.18 -12.04
N ASP A 525 -35.51 29.56 -13.22
CA ASP A 525 -36.59 30.56 -13.37
C ASP A 525 -37.98 30.01 -12.99
N GLN A 526 -38.11 28.68 -12.77
CA GLN A 526 -39.35 28.02 -12.34
C GLN A 526 -39.09 27.02 -11.18
N PRO A 527 -38.78 27.52 -9.97
CA PRO A 527 -38.43 26.67 -8.82
C PRO A 527 -39.57 25.78 -8.31
N ARG A 528 -40.81 25.96 -8.81
CA ARG A 528 -41.97 25.13 -8.46
C ARG A 528 -42.16 23.91 -9.37
N ASP A 529 -41.36 23.76 -10.44
CA ASP A 529 -41.41 22.58 -11.30
C ASP A 529 -40.68 21.41 -10.63
N CYS A 530 -41.41 20.56 -9.90
CA CYS A 530 -40.86 19.40 -9.19
C CYS A 530 -40.96 18.10 -10.01
N CYS A 531 -41.20 18.17 -11.32
CA CYS A 531 -41.26 16.95 -12.14
C CYS A 531 -39.87 16.29 -12.30
N LEU A 532 -39.83 14.99 -12.60
CA LEU A 532 -38.58 14.25 -12.81
C LEU A 532 -37.69 14.90 -13.88
N GLY A 533 -38.29 15.43 -14.95
CA GLY A 533 -37.54 16.13 -16.00
C GLY A 533 -36.81 17.37 -15.48
N ALA A 534 -37.47 18.18 -14.66
CA ALA A 534 -36.88 19.36 -14.04
C ALA A 534 -35.73 18.99 -13.08
N SER A 535 -35.91 17.94 -12.27
CA SER A 535 -34.85 17.41 -11.40
C SER A 535 -33.64 16.90 -12.17
N VAL A 536 -33.85 16.20 -13.29
CA VAL A 536 -32.78 15.73 -14.20
C VAL A 536 -32.01 16.91 -14.81
N GLU A 537 -32.69 17.98 -15.20
CA GLU A 537 -32.05 19.20 -15.71
C GLU A 537 -31.23 19.93 -14.63
N ARG A 538 -31.75 20.04 -13.39
CA ARG A 538 -31.00 20.63 -12.28
C ARG A 538 -29.70 19.87 -12.00
N ILE A 539 -29.74 18.53 -12.00
CA ILE A 539 -28.51 17.70 -11.86
C ILE A 539 -27.52 17.99 -13.00
N ARG A 540 -27.99 18.10 -14.25
CA ARG A 540 -27.13 18.46 -15.39
C ARG A 540 -26.46 19.82 -15.18
N LEU A 541 -27.24 20.82 -14.75
CA LEU A 541 -26.74 22.18 -14.51
C LEU A 541 -25.74 22.21 -13.37
N TYR A 542 -26.03 21.55 -12.26
CA TYR A 542 -25.09 21.46 -11.14
C TYR A 542 -23.81 20.76 -11.53
N ARG A 543 -23.86 19.66 -12.31
CA ARG A 543 -22.67 19.05 -12.89
C ARG A 543 -21.88 20.07 -13.72
N ASN A 544 -22.54 20.75 -14.67
CA ASN A 544 -21.86 21.72 -15.53
C ASN A 544 -21.26 22.89 -14.74
N GLN A 545 -21.96 23.35 -13.71
CA GLN A 545 -21.51 24.39 -12.80
C GLN A 545 -20.30 23.90 -11.99
N ILE A 546 -20.36 22.74 -11.35
CA ILE A 546 -19.25 22.19 -10.55
C ILE A 546 -18.03 21.84 -11.43
N SER A 547 -18.25 21.34 -12.65
CA SER A 547 -17.19 21.04 -13.62
C SER A 547 -16.67 22.27 -14.36
N GLY A 548 -17.48 23.33 -14.50
CA GLY A 548 -17.18 24.52 -15.30
C GLY A 548 -16.81 25.77 -14.51
N HIS A 549 -17.17 25.88 -13.23
CA HIS A 549 -16.83 27.03 -12.36
C HIS A 549 -15.38 27.04 -11.91
N SER A 550 -14.61 25.98 -12.14
CA SER A 550 -13.31 25.84 -11.51
C SER A 550 -12.26 25.34 -12.49
N SER A 551 -11.63 26.29 -13.17
CA SER A 551 -10.37 26.03 -13.88
C SER A 551 -9.26 25.54 -12.94
N ASP A 552 -9.42 25.70 -11.61
CA ASP A 552 -8.45 25.35 -10.57
C ASP A 552 -8.96 24.41 -9.46
N GLY A 553 -10.19 23.91 -9.53
CA GLY A 553 -10.80 22.95 -8.58
C GLY A 553 -11.16 23.47 -7.18
N LYS A 554 -11.29 24.78 -6.93
CA LYS A 554 -11.57 25.37 -5.61
C LYS A 554 -13.05 25.73 -5.39
N ILE A 555 -13.61 25.32 -4.25
CA ILE A 555 -14.98 25.65 -3.81
C ILE A 555 -14.98 26.12 -2.35
N SER A 556 -15.51 27.31 -2.09
CA SER A 556 -15.59 27.84 -0.72
C SER A 556 -16.53 27.02 0.16
N GLN A 557 -16.42 27.15 1.48
CA GLN A 557 -17.34 26.48 2.40
C GLN A 557 -18.79 26.94 2.21
N GLN A 558 -19.00 28.22 1.88
CA GLN A 558 -20.33 28.76 1.59
C GLN A 558 -20.93 28.13 0.33
N ASP A 559 -20.14 28.06 -0.75
CA ASP A 559 -20.60 27.46 -2.01
C ASP A 559 -20.92 25.97 -1.82
N LEU A 560 -20.11 25.25 -1.02
CA LEU A 560 -20.37 23.85 -0.67
C LEU A 560 -21.75 23.68 -0.02
N GLU A 561 -22.08 24.51 0.96
CA GLU A 561 -23.37 24.48 1.66
C GLU A 561 -24.52 24.82 0.72
N ASP A 562 -24.34 25.79 -0.17
CA ASP A 562 -25.32 26.14 -1.18
C ASP A 562 -25.60 24.97 -2.15
N TYR A 563 -24.55 24.27 -2.61
CA TYR A 563 -24.70 23.07 -3.44
C TYR A 563 -25.31 21.89 -2.67
N TRP A 564 -25.02 21.75 -1.38
CA TRP A 564 -25.67 20.76 -0.53
C TRP A 564 -27.17 20.97 -0.41
N ASN A 565 -27.61 22.21 -0.21
CA ASN A 565 -29.03 22.54 -0.17
C ASN A 565 -29.70 22.28 -1.53
N LYS A 566 -29.01 22.60 -2.63
CA LYS A 566 -29.49 22.33 -4.00
C LYS A 566 -29.65 20.83 -4.29
N PHE A 567 -28.67 20.01 -3.92
CA PHE A 567 -28.76 18.55 -4.09
C PHE A 567 -29.85 17.94 -3.21
N ASP A 568 -29.97 18.39 -1.96
CA ASP A 568 -30.99 17.88 -1.05
C ASP A 568 -32.41 18.09 -1.59
N ALA A 569 -32.69 19.31 -2.06
CA ALA A 569 -33.98 19.65 -2.67
C ALA A 569 -34.29 18.78 -3.90
N VAL A 570 -33.32 18.60 -4.79
CA VAL A 570 -33.52 17.81 -6.01
C VAL A 570 -33.70 16.33 -5.72
N LEU A 571 -32.95 15.78 -4.76
CA LEU A 571 -33.09 14.38 -4.37
C LEU A 571 -34.44 14.13 -3.70
N HIS A 572 -34.92 15.05 -2.87
CA HIS A 572 -36.26 14.98 -2.26
C HIS A 572 -37.36 15.00 -3.32
N ASP A 573 -37.27 15.87 -4.34
CA ASP A 573 -38.21 15.90 -5.47
C ASP A 573 -38.24 14.54 -6.20
N ILE A 574 -37.08 13.92 -6.44
CA ILE A 574 -36.98 12.62 -7.10
C ILE A 574 -37.59 11.51 -6.22
N GLU A 575 -37.29 11.48 -4.92
CA GLU A 575 -37.84 10.49 -3.98
C GLU A 575 -39.36 10.56 -3.91
N ALA A 576 -39.91 11.77 -3.86
CA ALA A 576 -41.36 12.00 -3.79
C ALA A 576 -42.09 11.41 -5.00
N VAL A 577 -41.47 11.43 -6.18
CA VAL A 577 -42.07 10.89 -7.41
C VAL A 577 -41.79 9.39 -7.58
N MET A 578 -40.60 8.91 -7.23
CA MET A 578 -40.20 7.52 -7.47
C MET A 578 -40.74 6.53 -6.43
N GLY A 579 -40.93 6.97 -5.17
CA GLY A 579 -41.43 6.15 -4.07
C GLY A 579 -40.46 5.03 -3.62
N GLY A 580 -40.35 4.79 -2.32
CA GLY A 580 -39.54 3.67 -1.78
C GLY A 580 -38.02 3.77 -1.98
N LYS A 581 -37.53 4.96 -2.35
CA LYS A 581 -36.09 5.27 -2.49
C LYS A 581 -35.63 6.16 -1.33
N VAL A 582 -34.33 6.07 -1.00
CA VAL A 582 -33.72 6.72 0.17
C VAL A 582 -32.43 7.49 -0.20
N TYR A 583 -32.45 8.17 -1.35
CA TYR A 583 -31.41 9.10 -1.81
C TYR A 583 -31.07 10.22 -0.81
N THR A 584 -32.03 10.83 -0.12
CA THR A 584 -31.79 11.88 0.89
C THR A 584 -31.03 11.32 2.10
N GLN A 585 -31.37 10.12 2.55
CA GLN A 585 -30.62 9.41 3.60
C GLN A 585 -29.21 9.02 3.13
N GLN A 586 -29.08 8.51 1.89
CA GLN A 586 -27.78 8.22 1.28
C GLN A 586 -26.92 9.49 1.18
N PHE A 587 -27.53 10.61 0.84
CA PHE A 587 -26.88 11.91 0.73
C PHE A 587 -26.43 12.43 2.10
N GLU A 588 -27.28 12.34 3.13
CA GLU A 588 -26.90 12.69 4.51
C GLU A 588 -25.80 11.80 5.09
N LYS A 589 -25.74 10.53 4.67
CA LYS A 589 -24.61 9.65 4.99
C LYS A 589 -23.35 10.13 4.26
N GLN A 590 -23.45 10.50 2.98
CA GLN A 590 -22.35 11.04 2.18
C GLN A 590 -21.82 12.36 2.75
N LYS A 591 -22.68 13.27 3.25
CA LYS A 591 -22.26 14.54 3.88
C LYS A 591 -21.41 14.31 5.13
N ARG A 592 -21.77 13.31 5.95
CA ARG A 592 -21.15 12.97 7.24
C ARG A 592 -19.93 12.08 7.13
N GLN A 593 -19.80 11.33 6.04
CA GLN A 593 -18.56 10.64 5.75
C GLN A 593 -17.46 11.69 5.55
N VAL A 594 -16.42 11.62 6.38
CA VAL A 594 -15.12 12.20 6.01
C VAL A 594 -14.66 11.36 4.83
N ILE A 595 -15.04 11.80 3.64
CA ILE A 595 -14.71 11.10 2.41
C ILE A 595 -13.20 11.30 2.23
N SER A 596 -12.46 10.28 2.63
CA SER A 596 -11.48 9.61 1.78
C SER A 596 -12.05 9.59 0.35
N ILE A 597 -11.60 10.51 -0.50
CA ILE A 597 -12.14 10.75 -1.87
C ILE A 597 -12.00 9.53 -2.81
N TYR A 598 -11.48 8.41 -2.34
CA TYR A 598 -11.14 7.26 -3.16
C TYR A 598 -11.80 5.98 -2.68
N GLU A 599 -13.11 5.98 -2.52
CA GLU A 599 -13.89 4.73 -2.60
C GLU A 599 -14.66 4.59 -3.92
N ALA A 600 -15.08 5.69 -4.56
CA ALA A 600 -15.99 5.66 -5.72
C ALA A 600 -15.39 6.02 -7.09
N CYS A 601 -14.11 6.40 -7.18
CA CYS A 601 -13.42 6.67 -8.46
C CYS A 601 -12.25 5.72 -8.72
#